data_AF-A0A7T5EHB2-F1
#
_entry.id   AF-A0A7T5EHB2-F1
#
_cell.length_a   1.000
_cell.length_b   1.000
_cell.length_c   1.000
_cell.angle_alpha   90.00
_cell.angle_beta   90.00
_cell.angle_gamma   90.00
#
_symmetry.space_group_name_H-M   'P 1'
#
loop_
_entity.id
_entity.type
_entity.pdbx_description
1 polymer ?
#
loop_
_entity_poly.entity_id
_entity_poly.type
_entity_poly.pdbx_seq_one_letter_code
_entity_poly.pdbx_strand_id
1 'polypeptide(L)'
;MHPFSAGDPALCGGACSLGENFPQIIRSIDTLAGGGSHIWILHAITESVRKGVRIHEACPALRGIGYTPVAAFLGRRPMFEERRWGSYRVLDYQTLDDGSEFLTKRLRIRAGKNLSYQYHMQRSEIWTVIVGRGELVLDGRFIPMKPGDVAHIPVGAKHAIRAVTELEIVEVQLGTRLIEEDIVRLFFSWEELLRSLSE
;
A
#
# COMPACT_ATOMS: atom_id res chain seq x y z
N MET A 1 36.27 23.88 13.61
CA MET A 1 36.09 24.43 12.25
C MET A 1 36.59 23.40 11.24
N HIS A 2 35.69 22.58 10.70
CA HIS A 2 35.46 22.36 9.27
C HIS A 2 34.40 21.23 9.10
N PRO A 3 33.52 21.31 8.10
CA PRO A 3 32.27 20.56 8.04
C PRO A 3 32.41 19.31 7.15
N PHE A 4 31.75 18.20 7.50
CA PHE A 4 31.57 17.11 6.54
C PHE A 4 30.33 17.36 5.68
N SER A 5 30.64 17.51 4.39
CA SER A 5 29.78 17.77 3.24
C SER A 5 28.82 16.63 2.95
N ALA A 6 27.62 16.98 2.51
CA ALA A 6 26.65 16.06 1.92
C ALA A 6 27.08 15.64 0.50
N GLY A 7 26.94 14.36 0.18
CA GLY A 7 26.84 13.86 -1.19
C GLY A 7 27.85 12.76 -1.56
N ASP A 8 27.36 11.52 -1.66
CA ASP A 8 27.75 10.63 -2.76
C ASP A 8 26.63 9.61 -3.07
N PRO A 9 25.94 9.69 -4.24
CA PRO A 9 24.85 8.80 -4.61
C PRO A 9 25.39 7.61 -5.41
N ALA A 10 26.00 6.64 -4.74
CA ALA A 10 26.54 5.46 -5.42
C ALA A 10 26.51 4.18 -4.58
N LEU A 11 25.39 3.88 -3.88
CA LEU A 11 25.19 2.57 -3.25
C LEU A 11 23.71 2.14 -3.37
N CYS A 12 23.22 2.01 -4.60
CA CYS A 12 22.02 1.24 -4.91
C CYS A 12 22.42 0.07 -5.81
N GLY A 13 22.51 -1.12 -5.23
CA GLY A 13 22.80 -2.34 -5.98
C GLY A 13 22.70 -3.56 -5.07
N GLY A 14 21.48 -4.04 -4.83
CA GLY A 14 21.25 -5.27 -4.07
C GLY A 14 19.82 -5.39 -3.60
N ALA A 15 19.01 -6.14 -4.36
CA ALA A 15 17.71 -6.59 -3.89
C ALA A 15 17.92 -7.46 -2.64
N CYS A 16 17.29 -7.10 -1.51
CA CYS A 16 17.18 -8.00 -0.36
C CYS A 16 16.33 -9.20 -0.77
N SER A 17 16.99 -10.31 -1.07
CA SER A 17 16.38 -11.62 -1.18
C SER A 17 15.85 -12.06 0.19
N LEU A 18 14.65 -12.63 0.20
CA LEU A 18 14.02 -13.28 1.34
C LEU A 18 14.95 -14.38 1.86
N GLY A 19 15.60 -14.17 3.01
CA GLY A 19 16.48 -15.18 3.59
C GLY A 19 17.37 -14.76 4.77
N GLU A 20 17.28 -13.54 5.28
CA GLU A 20 18.16 -13.10 6.38
C GLU A 20 17.52 -13.31 7.76
N ASN A 21 18.16 -14.14 8.57
CA ASN A 21 17.83 -14.41 9.98
C ASN A 21 17.95 -13.12 10.82
N PHE A 22 17.05 -12.90 11.77
CA PHE A 22 16.93 -11.70 12.64
C PHE A 22 18.25 -11.02 13.09
N PRO A 23 19.31 -11.75 13.49
CA PRO A 23 20.59 -11.14 13.86
C PRO A 23 21.33 -10.45 12.70
N GLN A 24 21.10 -10.83 11.44
CA GLN A 24 21.75 -10.24 10.27
C GLN A 24 21.17 -8.87 9.92
N ILE A 25 19.84 -8.70 10.01
CA ILE A 25 19.17 -7.41 9.78
C ILE A 25 19.53 -6.41 10.88
N ILE A 26 19.52 -6.83 12.15
CA ILE A 26 19.99 -5.98 13.26
C ILE A 26 21.47 -5.64 13.10
N ARG A 27 22.32 -6.58 12.66
CA ARG A 27 23.74 -6.30 12.36
C ARG A 27 23.95 -5.35 11.19
N SER A 28 23.14 -5.44 10.13
CA SER A 28 23.18 -4.51 9.00
C SER A 28 22.74 -3.10 9.43
N ILE A 29 21.74 -3.03 10.32
CA ILE A 29 21.31 -1.78 10.96
C ILE A 29 22.39 -1.24 11.92
N ASP A 30 23.06 -2.11 12.70
CA ASP A 30 24.18 -1.77 13.60
C ASP A 30 25.37 -1.18 12.86
N THR A 31 25.71 -1.82 11.74
CA THR A 31 26.86 -1.43 10.91
C THR A 31 26.63 -0.06 10.26
N LEU A 32 25.37 0.26 9.93
CA LEU A 32 24.98 1.58 9.39
C LEU A 32 24.85 2.66 10.48
N ALA A 33 24.51 2.30 11.72
CA ALA A 33 24.10 3.25 12.75
C ALA A 33 25.11 3.47 13.88
N GLY A 34 26.28 2.81 13.84
CA GLY A 34 27.42 3.14 14.71
C GLY A 34 27.22 2.81 16.18
N GLY A 35 26.61 1.65 16.49
CA GLY A 35 26.58 1.07 17.84
C GLY A 35 25.89 1.92 18.91
N GLY A 36 24.56 1.84 19.03
CA GLY A 36 23.80 2.49 20.10
C GLY A 36 22.37 2.95 19.74
N SER A 37 21.92 2.66 18.52
CA SER A 37 20.86 3.41 17.82
C SER A 37 19.58 2.59 17.56
N HIS A 38 19.45 1.38 18.10
CA HIS A 38 18.29 0.50 17.85
C HIS A 38 16.98 0.98 18.45
N ILE A 39 17.00 1.60 19.63
CA ILE A 39 15.79 2.06 20.32
C ILE A 39 15.08 3.10 19.46
N TRP A 40 15.83 3.99 18.81
CA TRP A 40 15.28 5.05 17.96
C TRP A 40 14.65 4.50 16.68
N ILE A 41 15.23 3.44 16.10
CA ILE A 41 14.69 2.79 14.90
C ILE A 41 13.41 2.01 15.26
N LEU A 42 13.43 1.23 16.33
CA LEU A 42 12.24 0.53 16.83
C LEU A 42 11.13 1.50 17.21
N HIS A 43 11.46 2.64 17.83
CA HIS A 43 10.51 3.69 18.14
C HIS A 43 9.96 4.33 16.86
N ALA A 44 10.79 4.67 15.88
CA ALA A 44 10.34 5.22 14.60
C ALA A 44 9.42 4.25 13.84
N ILE A 45 9.71 2.95 13.87
CA ILE A 45 8.87 1.90 13.30
C ILE A 45 7.53 1.85 14.02
N THR A 46 7.56 1.77 15.36
CA THR A 46 6.36 1.71 16.19
C THR A 46 5.48 2.92 15.94
N GLU A 47 6.08 4.10 15.81
CA GLU A 47 5.36 5.35 15.66
C GLU A 47 4.85 5.58 14.24
N SER A 48 5.57 5.08 13.24
CA SER A 48 5.13 4.98 11.86
C SER A 48 3.94 4.02 11.71
N VAL A 49 3.96 2.88 12.42
CA VAL A 49 2.81 1.96 12.52
C VAL A 49 1.64 2.64 13.24
N ARG A 50 1.87 3.25 14.41
CA ARG A 50 0.82 3.89 15.21
C ARG A 50 0.14 5.05 14.49
N LYS A 51 0.90 5.87 13.77
CA LYS A 51 0.39 7.09 13.10
C LYS A 51 0.03 6.87 11.62
N GLY A 52 0.34 5.70 11.06
CA GLY A 52 0.17 5.41 9.63
C GLY A 52 0.97 6.32 8.71
N VAL A 53 2.12 6.83 9.16
CA VAL A 53 2.96 7.77 8.41
C VAL A 53 4.17 7.06 7.81
N ARG A 54 4.86 7.69 6.86
CA ARG A 54 6.10 7.12 6.30
C ARG A 54 7.16 7.01 7.39
N ILE A 55 7.98 5.97 7.38
CA ILE A 55 9.01 5.78 8.43
C ILE A 55 9.98 6.97 8.50
N HIS A 56 10.28 7.60 7.36
CA HIS A 56 11.11 8.79 7.33
C HIS A 56 10.43 10.06 7.85
N GLU A 57 9.09 10.11 7.86
CA GLU A 57 8.35 11.18 8.53
C GLU A 57 8.41 11.02 10.05
N ALA A 58 8.46 9.76 10.54
CA ALA A 58 8.71 9.47 11.95
C ALA A 58 10.19 9.64 12.34
N CYS A 59 11.13 9.37 11.41
CA CYS A 59 12.56 9.52 11.62
C CYS A 59 13.29 9.86 10.30
N PRO A 60 13.66 11.13 10.05
CA PRO A 60 14.28 11.57 8.79
C PRO A 60 15.57 10.82 8.40
N ALA A 61 16.28 10.24 9.36
CA ALA A 61 17.49 9.44 9.15
C ALA A 61 17.23 8.10 8.42
N LEU A 62 15.98 7.62 8.39
CA LEU A 62 15.58 6.37 7.71
C LEU A 62 15.07 6.62 6.27
N ARG A 63 15.42 7.76 5.68
CA ARG A 63 15.05 8.09 4.29
C ARG A 63 15.69 7.07 3.33
N GLY A 64 14.87 6.40 2.53
CA GLY A 64 15.31 5.40 1.55
C GLY A 64 15.12 3.94 2.00
N ILE A 65 14.86 3.71 3.29
CA ILE A 65 14.48 2.39 3.81
C ILE A 65 12.97 2.23 3.58
N GLY A 66 12.60 1.29 2.69
CA GLY A 66 11.19 0.97 2.41
C GLY A 66 10.46 0.46 3.66
N TYR A 67 9.13 0.61 3.67
CA TYR A 67 8.27 0.18 4.78
C TYR A 67 8.10 -1.36 4.85
N THR A 68 8.10 -1.99 3.67
CA THR A 68 7.75 -3.41 3.47
C THR A 68 8.64 -4.42 4.22
N PRO A 69 9.97 -4.23 4.37
CA PRO A 69 10.81 -5.20 5.08
C PRO A 69 10.52 -5.31 6.58
N VAL A 70 10.18 -4.20 7.23
CA VAL A 70 10.01 -4.15 8.70
C VAL A 70 8.63 -4.65 9.13
N ALA A 71 7.57 -4.27 8.41
CA ALA A 71 6.21 -4.67 8.75
C ALA A 71 5.99 -6.17 8.52
N ALA A 72 6.51 -6.68 7.39
CA ALA A 72 6.54 -8.12 7.11
C ALA A 72 7.30 -8.89 8.20
N PHE A 73 8.41 -8.33 8.70
CA PHE A 73 9.19 -8.92 9.78
C PHE A 73 8.42 -8.99 11.12
N LEU A 74 7.58 -8.00 11.43
CA LEU A 74 6.76 -7.99 12.64
C LEU A 74 5.44 -8.77 12.49
N GLY A 75 5.18 -9.38 11.32
CA GLY A 75 3.89 -10.02 11.03
C GLY A 75 2.70 -9.04 11.04
N ARG A 76 2.97 -7.74 10.85
CA ARG A 76 1.95 -6.68 10.88
C ARG A 76 1.74 -6.14 9.47
N ARG A 77 0.48 -5.84 9.13
CA ARG A 77 0.15 -5.16 7.86
C ARG A 77 0.84 -3.80 7.81
N PRO A 78 1.40 -3.41 6.65
CA PRO A 78 2.00 -2.11 6.53
C PRO A 78 0.94 -1.00 6.58
N MET A 79 1.14 -0.02 7.47
CA MET A 79 0.15 1.05 7.66
C MET A 79 0.22 2.12 6.57
N PHE A 80 1.32 2.17 5.82
CA PHE A 80 1.47 2.99 4.62
C PHE A 80 2.33 2.27 3.59
N GLU A 81 1.98 2.37 2.31
CA GLU A 81 2.80 1.85 1.22
C GLU A 81 2.74 2.72 -0.03
N GLU A 82 3.90 2.91 -0.67
CA GLU A 82 4.05 3.60 -1.95
C GLU A 82 4.10 2.57 -3.08
N ARG A 83 3.31 2.78 -4.12
CA ARG A 83 3.17 1.89 -5.29
C ARG A 83 3.35 2.68 -6.58
N ARG A 84 3.51 1.98 -7.72
CA ARG A 84 3.67 2.63 -9.04
C ARG A 84 2.48 3.50 -9.42
N TRP A 85 1.28 3.16 -8.96
CA TRP A 85 0.04 3.89 -9.21
C TRP A 85 -0.21 5.05 -8.23
N GLY A 86 0.52 5.13 -7.12
CA GLY A 86 0.23 6.07 -6.03
C GLY A 86 0.61 5.51 -4.67
N SER A 87 -0.26 5.62 -3.68
CA SER A 87 -0.02 5.08 -2.34
C SER A 87 -1.32 4.71 -1.64
N TYR A 88 -1.20 3.94 -0.55
CA TYR A 88 -2.31 3.78 0.38
C TYR A 88 -1.85 3.87 1.82
N ARG A 89 -2.80 4.18 2.71
CA ARG A 89 -2.66 4.14 4.15
C ARG A 89 -3.77 3.28 4.75
N VAL A 90 -3.44 2.40 5.68
CA VAL A 90 -4.43 1.71 6.51
C VAL A 90 -4.92 2.66 7.58
N LEU A 91 -6.24 2.82 7.68
CA LEU A 91 -6.90 3.65 8.69
C LEU A 91 -7.35 2.83 9.89
N ASP A 92 -7.88 1.63 9.63
CA ASP A 92 -8.34 0.71 10.67
C ASP A 92 -8.32 -0.74 10.15
N TYR A 93 -8.12 -1.69 11.06
CA TYR A 93 -8.21 -3.13 10.81
C TYR A 93 -8.59 -3.85 12.08
N GLN A 94 -9.68 -4.63 12.04
CA GLN A 94 -10.12 -5.41 13.19
C GLN A 94 -10.67 -6.76 12.75
N THR A 95 -10.53 -7.75 13.64
CA THR A 95 -11.25 -9.02 13.59
C THR A 95 -12.43 -8.91 14.56
N LEU A 96 -13.61 -9.24 14.09
CA LEU A 96 -14.85 -9.24 14.86
C LEU A 96 -15.01 -10.54 15.65
N ASP A 97 -15.94 -10.55 16.60
CA ASP A 97 -16.17 -11.70 17.49
C ASP A 97 -16.60 -12.97 16.73
N ASP A 98 -17.23 -12.81 15.56
CA ASP A 98 -17.62 -13.92 14.69
C ASP A 98 -16.49 -14.45 13.79
N GLY A 99 -15.29 -13.88 13.94
CA GLY A 99 -14.10 -14.23 13.17
C GLY A 99 -14.01 -13.56 11.79
N SER A 100 -14.99 -12.75 11.40
CA SER A 100 -14.88 -11.90 10.20
C SER A 100 -13.92 -10.74 10.43
N GLU A 101 -13.42 -10.16 9.36
CA GLU A 101 -12.46 -9.06 9.40
C GLU A 101 -12.94 -7.89 8.56
N PHE A 102 -12.55 -6.69 8.97
CA PHE A 102 -12.65 -5.50 8.13
C PHE A 102 -11.32 -4.75 8.07
N LEU A 103 -11.07 -4.11 6.93
CA LEU A 103 -9.89 -3.28 6.69
C LEU A 103 -10.33 -2.00 6.00
N THR A 104 -10.04 -0.87 6.61
CA THR A 104 -10.28 0.45 6.01
C THR A 104 -8.96 1.04 5.53
N LYS A 105 -8.91 1.45 4.26
CA LYS A 105 -7.76 2.12 3.65
C LYS A 105 -8.17 3.46 3.05
N ARG A 106 -7.22 4.38 3.00
CA ARG A 106 -7.25 5.56 2.13
C ARG A 106 -6.22 5.37 1.03
N LEU A 107 -6.66 5.31 -0.21
CA LEU A 107 -5.80 5.20 -1.37
C LEU A 107 -5.71 6.55 -2.05
N ARG A 108 -4.51 6.91 -2.51
CA ARG A 108 -4.23 8.05 -3.39
C ARG A 108 -3.66 7.52 -4.70
N ILE A 109 -4.40 7.70 -5.78
CA ILE A 109 -4.03 7.25 -7.12
C ILE A 109 -3.64 8.49 -7.93
N ARG A 110 -2.44 8.47 -8.51
CA ARG A 110 -1.93 9.57 -9.32
C ARG A 110 -2.73 9.68 -10.62
N ALA A 111 -2.89 10.90 -11.14
CA ALA A 111 -3.56 11.15 -12.41
C ALA A 111 -2.98 10.26 -13.54
N GLY A 112 -3.86 9.66 -14.33
CA GLY A 112 -3.51 8.74 -15.42
C GLY A 112 -3.04 7.36 -14.97
N LYS A 113 -3.03 7.05 -13.67
CA LYS A 113 -2.74 5.70 -13.15
C LYS A 113 -4.02 4.94 -12.82
N ASN A 114 -3.91 3.63 -12.75
CA ASN A 114 -5.02 2.73 -12.44
C ASN A 114 -4.63 1.68 -11.40
N LEU A 115 -5.64 1.16 -10.71
CA LEU A 115 -5.55 -0.12 -10.03
C LEU A 115 -5.69 -1.26 -11.05
N SER A 116 -5.13 -2.43 -10.74
CA SER A 116 -5.27 -3.63 -11.57
C SER A 116 -6.74 -4.03 -11.71
N TYR A 117 -7.09 -4.57 -12.86
CA TYR A 117 -8.38 -5.25 -13.03
C TYR A 117 -8.34 -6.59 -12.33
N GLN A 118 -9.16 -6.72 -11.31
CA GLN A 118 -9.08 -7.83 -10.37
C GLN A 118 -10.46 -8.18 -9.82
N TYR A 119 -10.53 -9.30 -9.13
CA TYR A 119 -11.66 -9.67 -8.29
C TYR A 119 -11.16 -10.40 -7.04
N HIS A 120 -12.07 -10.57 -6.09
CA HIS A 120 -11.81 -11.24 -4.82
C HIS A 120 -12.78 -12.40 -4.63
N MET A 121 -12.31 -13.50 -4.07
CA MET A 121 -13.12 -14.70 -3.84
C MET A 121 -13.77 -14.72 -2.45
N GLN A 122 -13.22 -13.97 -1.49
CA GLN A 122 -13.60 -14.05 -0.07
C GLN A 122 -13.92 -12.70 0.57
N ARG A 123 -13.74 -11.59 -0.16
CA ARG A 123 -14.10 -10.25 0.34
C ARG A 123 -14.94 -9.44 -0.64
N SER A 124 -15.76 -8.58 -0.05
CA SER A 124 -16.43 -7.48 -0.74
C SER A 124 -15.74 -6.17 -0.39
N GLU A 125 -15.93 -5.16 -1.25
CA GLU A 125 -15.35 -3.85 -1.04
C GLU A 125 -16.41 -2.75 -1.20
N ILE A 126 -16.22 -1.66 -0.46
CA ILE A 126 -16.97 -0.42 -0.62
C ILE A 126 -15.98 0.69 -0.84
N TRP A 127 -16.08 1.37 -1.98
CA TRP A 127 -15.21 2.48 -2.33
C TRP A 127 -16.01 3.78 -2.30
N THR A 128 -15.53 4.76 -1.54
CA THR A 128 -16.07 6.12 -1.54
C THR A 128 -15.02 7.06 -2.11
N VAL A 129 -15.36 7.79 -3.18
CA VAL A 129 -14.46 8.82 -3.69
C VAL A 129 -14.54 10.05 -2.80
N ILE A 130 -13.38 10.50 -2.32
CA ILE A 130 -13.28 11.69 -1.45
C ILE A 130 -12.58 12.87 -2.12
N VAL A 131 -11.76 12.64 -3.14
CA VAL A 131 -11.05 13.68 -3.90
C VAL A 131 -10.95 13.27 -5.37
N GLY A 132 -11.10 14.22 -6.28
CA GLY A 132 -10.78 14.04 -7.70
C GLY A 132 -11.84 13.33 -8.51
N ARG A 133 -11.45 12.91 -9.72
CA ARG A 133 -12.31 12.22 -10.68
C ARG A 133 -11.63 10.97 -11.20
N GLY A 134 -12.40 9.92 -11.39
CA GLY A 134 -11.95 8.64 -11.89
C GLY A 134 -12.98 7.96 -12.77
N GLU A 135 -12.60 6.79 -13.26
CA GLU A 135 -13.44 5.91 -14.06
C GLU A 135 -13.32 4.51 -13.46
N LEU A 136 -14.41 4.04 -12.85
CA LEU A 136 -14.56 2.68 -12.34
C LEU A 136 -14.98 1.78 -13.51
N VAL A 137 -14.40 0.59 -13.58
CA VAL A 137 -14.96 -0.52 -14.34
C VAL A 137 -15.48 -1.51 -13.32
N LEU A 138 -16.75 -1.88 -13.43
CA LEU A 138 -17.39 -2.92 -12.60
C LEU A 138 -18.14 -3.89 -13.50
N ASP A 139 -17.71 -5.15 -13.50
CA ASP A 139 -18.20 -6.22 -14.38
C ASP A 139 -18.29 -5.78 -15.85
N GLY A 140 -17.23 -5.13 -16.32
CA GLY A 140 -17.11 -4.62 -17.70
C GLY A 140 -17.85 -3.32 -17.98
N ARG A 141 -18.59 -2.75 -17.03
CA ARG A 141 -19.30 -1.48 -17.19
C ARG A 141 -18.45 -0.32 -16.71
N PHE A 142 -18.27 0.69 -17.57
CA PHE A 142 -17.55 1.92 -17.24
C PHE A 142 -18.49 2.90 -16.55
N ILE A 143 -18.06 3.40 -15.39
CA ILE A 143 -18.83 4.28 -14.52
C ILE A 143 -17.94 5.47 -14.15
N PRO A 144 -18.30 6.71 -14.52
CA PRO A 144 -17.58 7.89 -14.08
C PRO A 144 -17.77 8.08 -12.58
N MET A 145 -16.69 8.39 -11.87
CA MET A 145 -16.68 8.57 -10.41
C MET A 145 -16.17 9.96 -10.04
N LYS A 146 -16.82 10.61 -9.08
CA LYS A 146 -16.49 11.93 -8.52
C LYS A 146 -16.70 11.94 -7.00
N PRO A 147 -16.28 12.98 -6.27
CA PRO A 147 -16.37 12.99 -4.81
C PRO A 147 -17.83 12.84 -4.34
N GLY A 148 -18.03 11.99 -3.34
CA GLY A 148 -19.35 11.61 -2.82
C GLY A 148 -19.96 10.37 -3.47
N ASP A 149 -19.44 9.92 -4.62
CA ASP A 149 -19.91 8.66 -5.22
C ASP A 149 -19.40 7.45 -4.42
N VAL A 150 -20.25 6.44 -4.32
CA VAL A 150 -19.98 5.19 -3.60
C VAL A 150 -20.17 4.02 -4.56
N ALA A 151 -19.18 3.14 -4.63
CA ALA A 151 -19.26 1.88 -5.35
C ALA A 151 -19.29 0.72 -4.35
N HIS A 152 -20.30 -0.13 -4.47
CA HIS A 152 -20.35 -1.41 -3.80
C HIS A 152 -19.84 -2.49 -4.76
N ILE A 153 -18.83 -3.22 -4.33
CA ILE A 153 -18.13 -4.23 -5.12
C ILE A 153 -18.34 -5.59 -4.43
N PRO A 154 -19.32 -6.38 -4.89
CA PRO A 154 -19.58 -7.70 -4.32
C PRO A 154 -18.41 -8.67 -4.49
N VAL A 155 -18.42 -9.74 -3.69
CA VAL A 155 -17.52 -10.88 -3.88
C VAL A 155 -17.64 -11.40 -5.31
N GLY A 156 -16.50 -11.66 -5.95
CA GLY A 156 -16.41 -12.16 -7.33
C GLY A 156 -16.60 -11.11 -8.42
N ALA A 157 -17.03 -9.88 -8.09
CA ALA A 157 -17.19 -8.82 -9.08
C ALA A 157 -15.83 -8.35 -9.60
N LYS A 158 -15.69 -8.27 -10.91
CA LYS A 158 -14.46 -7.80 -11.55
C LYS A 158 -14.43 -6.28 -11.55
N HIS A 159 -13.38 -5.69 -11.02
CA HIS A 159 -13.32 -4.26 -10.83
C HIS A 159 -11.92 -3.67 -11.03
N ALA A 160 -11.87 -2.41 -11.47
CA ALA A 160 -10.68 -1.55 -11.52
C ALA A 160 -11.11 -0.09 -11.46
N ILE A 161 -10.21 0.81 -11.05
CA ILE A 161 -10.43 2.25 -11.20
C ILE A 161 -9.20 2.91 -11.79
N ARG A 162 -9.43 3.81 -12.75
CA ARG A 162 -8.44 4.72 -13.31
C ARG A 162 -8.69 6.13 -12.79
N ALA A 163 -7.62 6.79 -12.38
CA ALA A 163 -7.64 8.18 -11.98
C ALA A 163 -7.56 9.09 -13.21
N VAL A 164 -8.57 9.94 -13.41
CA VAL A 164 -8.59 10.95 -14.49
C VAL A 164 -7.83 12.20 -14.02
N THR A 165 -8.17 12.68 -12.82
CA THR A 165 -7.32 13.60 -12.04
C THR A 165 -6.61 12.81 -10.96
N GLU A 166 -5.78 13.44 -10.13
CA GLU A 166 -5.42 12.80 -8.85
C GLU A 166 -6.71 12.42 -8.11
N LEU A 167 -6.80 11.17 -7.68
CA LEU A 167 -8.00 10.55 -7.16
C LEU A 167 -7.69 9.96 -5.78
N GLU A 168 -8.55 10.23 -4.82
CA GLU A 168 -8.48 9.56 -3.52
C GLU A 168 -9.79 8.85 -3.21
N ILE A 169 -9.65 7.61 -2.73
CA ILE A 169 -10.76 6.76 -2.32
C ILE A 169 -10.55 6.27 -0.89
N VAL A 170 -11.64 6.20 -0.14
CA VAL A 170 -11.71 5.39 1.09
C VAL A 170 -12.27 4.04 0.69
N GLU A 171 -11.51 2.99 0.94
CA GLU A 171 -11.85 1.60 0.67
C GLU A 171 -12.13 0.90 2.00
N VAL A 172 -13.29 0.26 2.11
CA VAL A 172 -13.62 -0.65 3.19
C VAL A 172 -13.70 -2.06 2.61
N GLN A 173 -12.86 -2.97 3.10
CA GLN A 173 -12.88 -4.38 2.74
C GLN A 173 -13.57 -5.17 3.86
N LEU A 174 -14.45 -6.10 3.51
CA LEU A 174 -15.20 -6.95 4.42
C LEU A 174 -15.13 -8.41 3.98
N GLY A 175 -14.73 -9.34 4.85
CA GLY A 175 -14.63 -10.76 4.52
C GLY A 175 -14.20 -11.62 5.70
N THR A 176 -14.12 -12.93 5.52
CA THR A 176 -13.68 -13.87 6.59
C THR A 176 -12.17 -13.94 6.75
N ARG A 177 -11.41 -13.67 5.67
CA ARG A 177 -9.94 -13.58 5.68
C ARG A 177 -9.49 -12.55 4.65
N LEU A 178 -8.96 -11.42 5.13
CA LEU A 178 -8.48 -10.35 4.25
C LEU A 178 -7.01 -10.56 3.86
N ILE A 179 -6.71 -11.62 3.11
CA ILE A 179 -5.34 -11.97 2.71
C ILE A 179 -5.03 -11.54 1.27
N GLU A 180 -3.74 -11.41 0.93
CA GLU A 180 -3.32 -10.98 -0.42
C GLU A 180 -3.57 -12.07 -1.48
N GLU A 181 -3.60 -13.34 -1.05
CA GLU A 181 -3.86 -14.50 -1.90
C GLU A 181 -5.30 -14.55 -2.42
N ASP A 182 -6.22 -13.78 -1.82
CA ASP A 182 -7.61 -13.65 -2.29
C ASP A 182 -7.73 -12.78 -3.56
N ILE A 183 -6.65 -12.14 -4.00
CA ILE A 183 -6.69 -11.23 -5.14
C ILE A 183 -6.36 -11.97 -6.44
N VAL A 184 -7.34 -12.12 -7.32
CA VAL A 184 -7.11 -12.61 -8.69
C VAL A 184 -7.02 -11.43 -9.66
N ARG A 185 -5.83 -11.21 -10.22
CA ARG A 185 -5.56 -10.12 -11.17
C ARG A 185 -5.69 -10.64 -12.60
N LEU A 186 -6.54 -9.97 -13.37
CA LEU A 186 -6.79 -10.24 -14.78
C LEU A 186 -5.84 -9.41 -15.65
N PHE A 187 -5.76 -8.10 -15.40
CA PHE A 187 -4.92 -7.16 -16.16
C PHE A 187 -4.27 -6.14 -15.23
N PHE A 188 -3.05 -5.71 -15.57
CA PHE A 188 -2.31 -4.73 -14.77
C PHE A 188 -2.46 -3.31 -15.32
N SER A 189 -2.59 -3.18 -16.64
CA SER A 189 -2.74 -1.88 -17.32
C SER A 189 -4.18 -1.61 -17.75
N TRP A 190 -4.52 -0.34 -17.90
CA TRP A 190 -5.83 0.07 -18.40
C TRP A 190 -6.01 -0.28 -19.88
N GLU A 191 -4.92 -0.25 -20.64
CA GLU A 191 -4.89 -0.56 -22.07
C GLU A 191 -5.21 -2.04 -22.34
N GLU A 192 -4.69 -2.96 -21.52
CA GLU A 192 -5.03 -4.39 -21.59
C GLU A 192 -6.51 -4.62 -21.30
N LEU A 193 -7.05 -3.96 -20.27
CA LEU A 193 -8.48 -4.03 -19.95
C LEU A 193 -9.33 -3.57 -21.14
N LEU A 194 -9.03 -2.41 -21.72
CA LEU A 194 -9.79 -1.86 -22.84
C LEU A 194 -9.80 -2.81 -24.05
N ARG A 195 -8.65 -3.43 -24.35
CA ARG A 195 -8.54 -4.41 -25.43
C ARG A 195 -9.45 -5.62 -25.18
N SER A 196 -9.43 -6.15 -23.96
CA SER A 196 -10.21 -7.35 -23.60
C SER A 196 -11.73 -7.17 -23.64
N LEU A 197 -12.23 -5.95 -23.50
CA LEU A 197 -13.66 -5.65 -23.55
C LEU A 197 -14.14 -5.25 -24.95
N SER A 198 -13.21 -5.12 -25.90
CA SER A 198 -13.50 -4.79 -27.30
C SER A 198 -13.57 -6.03 -28.20
N GLU A 199 -13.28 -7.21 -27.65
CA GLU A 199 -13.34 -8.53 -28.29
C GLU A 199 -14.62 -9.27 -27.87
#